data_AF-N9U035-F1
#
_entry.id   AF-N9U035-F1
#
_cell.length_a   1.000
_cell.length_b   1.000
_cell.length_c   1.000
_cell.angle_alpha   90.00
_cell.angle_beta   90.00
_cell.angle_gamma   90.00
#
_symmetry.space_group_name_H-M   'P 1'
#
loop_
_entity.id
_entity.type
_entity.pdbx_description
1 polymer ?
#
loop_
_entity_poly.entity_id
_entity_poly.type
_entity_poly.pdbx_seq_one_letter_code
_entity_poly.pdbx_strand_id
1 'polypeptide(L)'
;MPLAVTRDGLLADFDKASIRLSGLVDGISAPRARLGPLGESPCDRLSYLLGWGALLLSWEATECAGGVAVMPAPGFRWNELGRLNRSFYEGRAAADYVELRGQWKAQVATLRGWILESSEEVLFMRHQRVWCGDKWPLAKWLQVNTIAPYRRIATELGRWTKEWG
;
A
#
# COMPACT_ATOMS: atom_id res chain seq x y z
N MET A 1 -9.90 -9.63 -8.95
CA MET A 1 -9.07 -10.68 -8.32
C MET A 1 -9.82 -11.18 -7.11
N PRO A 2 -10.11 -12.49 -7.01
CA PRO A 2 -10.72 -13.07 -5.83
C PRO A 2 -9.82 -12.91 -4.59
N LEU A 3 -10.39 -12.93 -3.39
CA LEU A 3 -9.58 -12.99 -2.17
C LEU A 3 -8.99 -14.39 -2.04
N ALA A 4 -7.71 -14.49 -1.68
CA ALA A 4 -7.11 -15.77 -1.31
C ALA A 4 -7.83 -16.35 -0.10
N VAL A 5 -7.81 -17.68 0.04
CA VAL A 5 -8.49 -18.40 1.13
C VAL A 5 -7.51 -19.10 2.08
N THR A 6 -6.22 -18.93 1.86
CA THR A 6 -5.13 -19.40 2.72
C THR A 6 -4.07 -18.32 2.86
N ARG A 7 -3.31 -18.34 3.96
CA ARG A 7 -2.19 -17.43 4.18
C ARG A 7 -1.16 -17.56 3.07
N ASP A 8 -0.83 -18.77 2.67
CA ASP A 8 0.15 -19.02 1.60
C ASP A 8 -0.32 -18.46 0.26
N GLY A 9 -1.62 -18.55 -0.04
CA GLY A 9 -2.21 -17.93 -1.22
C GLY A 9 -2.16 -16.40 -1.17
N LEU A 10 -2.47 -15.81 -0.01
CA LEU A 10 -2.39 -14.37 0.19
C LEU A 10 -0.95 -13.85 0.06
N LEU A 11 0.00 -14.57 0.67
CA LEU A 11 1.43 -14.28 0.62
C LEU A 11 1.96 -14.39 -0.82
N ALA A 12 1.59 -15.44 -1.55
CA ALA A 12 1.95 -15.61 -2.95
C ALA A 12 1.39 -14.49 -3.84
N ASP A 13 0.14 -14.08 -3.62
CA ASP A 13 -0.47 -12.97 -4.35
C ASP A 13 0.21 -11.62 -4.05
N PHE A 14 0.59 -11.41 -2.78
CA PHE A 14 1.34 -10.25 -2.31
C PHE A 14 2.74 -10.21 -2.93
N ASP A 15 3.51 -11.29 -2.82
CA ASP A 15 4.88 -11.41 -3.34
C ASP A 15 4.89 -11.23 -4.87
N LYS A 16 3.96 -11.86 -5.59
CA LYS A 16 3.84 -11.69 -7.04
C LYS A 16 3.58 -10.23 -7.43
N ALA A 17 2.71 -9.54 -6.68
CA ALA A 17 2.37 -8.15 -6.96
C ALA A 17 3.53 -7.20 -6.61
N SER A 18 4.19 -7.40 -5.47
CA SER A 18 5.30 -6.57 -5.01
C SER A 18 6.55 -6.75 -5.87
N ILE A 19 6.91 -7.98 -6.25
CA ILE A 19 8.04 -8.27 -7.15
C ILE A 19 7.83 -7.61 -8.51
N ARG A 20 6.63 -7.74 -9.10
CA ARG A 20 6.31 -7.12 -10.39
C ARG A 20 6.48 -5.60 -10.32
N LEU A 21 5.94 -4.98 -9.28
CA LEU A 21 6.07 -3.53 -9.10
C LEU A 21 7.52 -3.11 -8.83
N SER A 22 8.27 -3.87 -8.02
CA SER A 22 9.68 -3.61 -7.74
C SER A 22 10.50 -3.55 -9.03
N GLY A 23 10.32 -4.52 -9.93
CA GLY A 23 11.06 -4.55 -11.20
C GLY A 23 10.82 -3.30 -12.07
N LEU A 24 9.59 -2.76 -12.05
CA LEU A 24 9.26 -1.53 -12.79
C LEU A 24 9.88 -0.31 -12.12
N VAL A 25 9.73 -0.15 -10.80
CA VAL A 25 10.26 1.02 -10.10
C VAL A 25 11.79 1.04 -10.10
N ASP A 26 12.44 -0.13 -10.13
CA ASP A 26 13.89 -0.28 -10.21
C ASP A 26 14.45 0.14 -11.58
N GLY A 27 13.64 0.04 -12.65
CA GLY A 27 14.03 0.45 -14.00
C GLY A 27 13.80 1.92 -14.33
N ILE A 28 13.14 2.70 -13.46
CA ILE A 28 12.85 4.11 -13.71
C ILE A 28 14.03 4.99 -13.27
N SER A 29 14.47 5.87 -14.16
CA SER A 29 15.52 6.85 -13.89
C SER A 29 15.00 8.00 -13.01
N ALA A 30 15.71 8.30 -11.91
CA ALA A 30 15.30 9.28 -10.90
C ALA A 30 14.99 10.69 -11.47
N PRO A 31 15.77 11.27 -12.40
CA PRO A 31 15.46 12.57 -13.00
C PRO A 31 14.11 12.64 -13.71
N ARG A 32 13.55 11.50 -14.13
CA ARG A 32 12.26 11.43 -14.82
C ARG A 32 11.10 11.05 -13.91
N ALA A 33 11.38 10.59 -12.69
CA ALA A 33 10.37 9.99 -11.80
C ALA A 33 9.28 10.95 -11.30
N ARG A 34 9.40 12.25 -11.60
CA ARG A 34 8.40 13.29 -11.31
C ARG A 34 7.64 13.79 -12.55
N LEU A 35 7.95 13.28 -13.74
CA LEU A 35 7.24 13.69 -14.96
C LEU A 35 5.81 13.13 -14.96
N GLY A 36 4.91 13.91 -15.54
CA GLY A 36 3.48 13.60 -15.64
C GLY A 36 2.61 14.39 -14.67
N PRO A 37 1.27 14.26 -14.79
CA PRO A 37 0.33 14.93 -13.90
C PRO A 37 0.48 14.53 -12.44
N LEU A 38 0.05 15.41 -11.52
CA LEU A 38 0.02 15.13 -10.08
C LEU A 38 -0.82 13.87 -9.81
N GLY A 39 -0.24 12.94 -9.05
CA GLY A 39 -0.87 11.65 -8.74
C GLY A 39 -0.57 10.55 -9.76
N GLU A 40 0.08 10.89 -10.88
CA GLU A 40 0.40 9.94 -11.95
C GLU A 40 1.89 9.62 -12.04
N SER A 41 2.76 10.53 -11.60
CA SER A 41 4.22 10.34 -11.62
C SER A 41 4.68 9.16 -10.74
N PRO A 42 5.80 8.49 -11.06
CA PRO A 42 6.37 7.44 -10.23
C PRO A 42 6.55 7.84 -8.75
N CYS A 43 6.99 9.08 -8.47
CA CYS A 43 7.09 9.60 -7.10
C CYS A 43 5.72 9.67 -6.41
N ASP A 44 4.67 10.14 -7.10
CA ASP A 44 3.34 10.23 -6.52
C ASP A 44 2.72 8.84 -6.30
N ARG A 45 2.97 7.89 -7.22
CA ARG A 45 2.53 6.50 -7.09
C ARG A 45 3.19 5.80 -5.90
N LEU A 46 4.50 6.01 -5.68
CA LEU A 46 5.17 5.50 -4.48
C LEU A 46 4.64 6.18 -3.22
N SER A 47 4.41 7.49 -3.27
CA SER A 47 3.84 8.24 -2.15
C SER A 47 2.43 7.76 -1.78
N TYR A 48 1.60 7.42 -2.77
CA TYR A 48 0.29 6.78 -2.58
C TYR A 48 0.41 5.46 -1.80
N LEU A 49 1.33 4.58 -2.23
CA LEU A 49 1.54 3.27 -1.62
C LEU A 49 2.11 3.37 -0.22
N LEU A 50 3.03 4.31 0.00
CA LEU A 50 3.57 4.64 1.31
C LEU A 50 2.50 5.19 2.25
N GLY A 51 1.63 6.08 1.77
CA GLY A 51 0.53 6.63 2.56
C GLY A 51 -0.42 5.53 3.06
N TRP A 52 -0.95 4.72 2.15
CA TRP A 52 -1.89 3.66 2.52
C TRP A 52 -1.27 2.53 3.31
N GLY A 53 -0.03 2.12 3.00
CA GLY A 53 0.66 1.09 3.78
C GLY A 53 1.01 1.57 5.19
N ALA A 54 1.43 2.82 5.36
CA ALA A 54 1.67 3.40 6.68
C ALA A 54 0.38 3.49 7.51
N LEU A 55 -0.75 3.90 6.90
CA LEU A 55 -2.04 3.90 7.58
C LEU A 55 -2.45 2.50 8.04
N LEU A 56 -2.34 1.50 7.16
CA LEU A 56 -2.67 0.12 7.49
C LEU A 56 -1.85 -0.41 8.68
N LEU A 57 -0.53 -0.19 8.65
CA LEU A 57 0.36 -0.57 9.75
C LEU A 57 0.05 0.21 11.03
N SER A 58 -0.34 1.49 10.91
CA SER A 58 -0.67 2.32 12.07
C SER A 58 -1.95 1.87 12.77
N TRP A 59 -2.96 1.40 12.03
CA TRP A 59 -4.19 0.89 12.62
C TRP A 59 -3.93 -0.37 13.44
N GLU A 60 -3.13 -1.30 12.89
CA GLU A 60 -2.70 -2.50 13.59
C GLU A 60 -1.89 -2.15 14.85
N ALA A 61 -0.87 -1.30 14.72
CA ALA A 61 -0.01 -0.92 15.84
C ALA A 61 -0.79 -0.21 16.96
N THR A 62 -1.77 0.64 16.60
CA THR A 62 -2.62 1.34 17.57
C THR A 62 -3.46 0.35 18.37
N GLU A 63 -4.09 -0.62 17.69
CA GLU A 63 -4.89 -1.64 18.37
C GLU A 63 -4.03 -2.55 19.24
N CYS A 64 -2.87 -2.99 18.76
CA CYS A 64 -1.93 -3.80 19.55
C CYS A 64 -1.43 -3.07 20.80
N ALA A 65 -1.38 -1.74 20.77
CA ALA A 65 -1.06 -0.90 21.93
C ALA A 65 -2.25 -0.63 22.86
N GLY A 66 -3.42 -1.22 22.60
CA GLY A 66 -4.66 -1.01 23.37
C GLY A 66 -5.42 0.27 23.02
N GLY A 67 -5.03 0.95 21.95
CA GLY A 67 -5.69 2.16 21.45
C GLY A 67 -6.81 1.87 20.45
N VAL A 68 -7.50 2.94 20.03
CA VAL A 68 -8.55 2.88 19.00
C VAL A 68 -8.05 3.55 17.73
N ALA A 69 -7.96 2.79 16.63
CA ALA A 69 -7.52 3.30 15.34
C ALA A 69 -8.52 4.32 14.77
N VAL A 70 -8.04 5.53 14.42
CA VAL A 70 -8.85 6.56 13.75
C VAL A 70 -8.75 6.37 12.24
N MET A 71 -9.86 5.98 11.61
CA MET A 71 -9.89 5.63 10.18
C MET A 71 -10.73 6.61 9.34
N PRO A 72 -10.31 6.92 8.10
CA PRO A 72 -9.08 6.46 7.44
C PRO A 72 -7.81 7.11 8.02
N ALA A 73 -7.92 8.33 8.54
CA ALA A 73 -6.83 9.03 9.21
C ALA A 73 -7.40 10.16 10.10
N PRO A 74 -6.67 10.64 11.12
CA PRO A 74 -7.09 11.81 11.90
C PRO A 74 -7.40 13.02 11.00
N GLY A 75 -8.59 13.60 11.17
CA GLY A 75 -9.03 14.75 10.37
C GLY A 75 -9.54 14.42 8.95
N PHE A 76 -9.69 13.14 8.60
CA PHE A 76 -10.24 12.71 7.31
C PHE A 76 -11.43 11.77 7.49
N ARG A 77 -12.41 11.87 6.59
CA ARG A 77 -13.51 10.91 6.47
C ARG A 77 -13.36 10.04 5.23
N TRP A 78 -14.04 8.89 5.19
CA TRP A 78 -14.03 7.98 4.04
C TRP A 78 -14.57 8.58 2.74
N ASN A 79 -15.33 9.68 2.79
CA ASN A 79 -15.75 10.43 1.61
C ASN A 79 -14.75 11.51 1.17
N GLU A 80 -13.60 11.64 1.85
CA GLU A 80 -12.55 12.64 1.58
C GLU A 80 -11.23 12.01 1.09
N LEU A 81 -11.29 10.78 0.55
CA LEU A 81 -10.08 10.06 0.12
C LEU A 81 -9.25 10.79 -0.93
N GLY A 82 -9.89 11.62 -1.78
CA GLY A 82 -9.15 12.48 -2.71
C GLY A 82 -8.25 13.50 -1.99
N ARG A 83 -8.72 14.08 -0.87
CA ARG A 83 -7.92 15.00 -0.04
C ARG A 83 -6.81 14.25 0.69
N LEU A 84 -7.13 13.07 1.22
CA LEU A 84 -6.14 12.20 1.89
C LEU A 84 -5.04 11.74 0.93
N ASN A 85 -5.40 11.33 -0.29
CA ASN A 85 -4.41 10.92 -1.28
C ASN A 85 -3.50 12.08 -1.67
N ARG A 86 -4.05 13.30 -1.84
CA ARG A 86 -3.23 14.50 -2.13
C ARG A 86 -2.23 14.79 -1.01
N SER A 87 -2.63 14.66 0.26
CA SER A 87 -1.70 14.93 1.37
C SER A 87 -0.51 13.97 1.39
N PHE A 88 -0.64 12.75 0.85
CA PHE A 88 0.49 11.84 0.70
C PHE A 88 1.54 12.34 -0.28
N TYR A 89 1.12 12.95 -1.39
CA TYR A 89 2.00 13.46 -2.44
C TYR A 89 2.64 14.77 -1.99
N GLU A 90 1.85 15.68 -1.43
CA GLU A 90 2.31 16.96 -0.88
C GLU A 90 3.34 16.74 0.23
N GLY A 91 3.08 15.81 1.14
CA GLY A 91 4.00 15.45 2.22
C GLY A 91 5.33 14.82 1.74
N ARG A 92 5.44 14.44 0.47
CA ARG A 92 6.62 13.83 -0.15
C ARG A 92 7.07 14.56 -1.42
N ALA A 93 6.62 15.80 -1.60
CA ALA A 93 6.91 16.59 -2.79
C ALA A 93 8.42 16.87 -2.97
N ALA A 94 9.17 16.92 -1.87
CA ALA A 94 10.62 17.15 -1.87
C ALA A 94 11.47 15.86 -1.80
N ALA A 95 10.87 14.69 -1.59
CA ALA A 95 11.62 13.44 -1.38
C ALA A 95 12.34 12.97 -2.67
N ASP A 96 13.49 12.34 -2.54
CA ASP A 96 14.16 11.76 -3.71
C ASP A 96 13.48 10.44 -4.14
N TYR A 97 13.51 10.13 -5.44
CA TYR A 97 12.89 8.90 -5.95
C TYR A 97 13.57 7.64 -5.41
N VAL A 98 14.90 7.64 -5.23
CA VAL A 98 15.63 6.53 -4.64
C VAL A 98 15.23 6.34 -3.19
N GLU A 99 15.04 7.44 -2.46
CA GLU A 99 14.54 7.43 -1.07
C GLU A 99 13.14 6.82 -0.99
N LEU A 100 12.18 7.31 -1.79
CA LEU A 100 10.81 6.80 -1.83
C LEU A 100 10.76 5.30 -2.15
N ARG A 101 11.59 4.85 -3.09
CA ARG A 101 11.71 3.44 -3.45
C ARG A 101 12.26 2.61 -2.30
N GLY A 102 13.28 3.11 -1.61
CA GLY A 102 13.85 2.47 -0.42
C GLY A 102 12.81 2.32 0.70
N GLN A 103 12.10 3.40 1.02
CA GLN A 103 11.02 3.40 2.01
C GLN A 103 9.92 2.41 1.63
N TRP A 104 9.51 2.39 0.35
CA TRP A 104 8.46 1.48 -0.11
C TRP A 104 8.90 0.01 -0.01
N LYS A 105 10.15 -0.33 -0.36
CA LYS A 105 10.69 -1.68 -0.20
C LYS A 105 10.73 -2.12 1.27
N ALA A 106 11.12 -1.22 2.18
CA ALA A 106 11.08 -1.50 3.61
C ALA A 106 9.65 -1.76 4.10
N GLN A 107 8.69 -0.93 3.69
CA GLN A 107 7.27 -1.12 4.01
C GLN A 107 6.73 -2.44 3.47
N VAL A 108 7.11 -2.84 2.25
CA VAL A 108 6.76 -4.16 1.67
C VAL A 108 7.29 -5.28 2.53
N ALA A 109 8.55 -5.21 3.00
CA ALA A 109 9.13 -6.22 3.87
C ALA A 109 8.38 -6.34 5.21
N THR A 110 8.01 -5.22 5.83
CA THR A 110 7.20 -5.19 7.06
C THR A 110 5.83 -5.83 6.84
N LEU A 111 5.10 -5.42 5.80
CA LEU A 111 3.79 -5.98 5.46
C LEU A 111 3.86 -7.47 5.15
N ARG A 112 4.91 -7.91 4.45
CA ARG A 112 5.15 -9.33 4.16
C ARG A 112 5.38 -10.14 5.43
N GLY A 113 6.21 -9.63 6.34
CA GLY A 113 6.45 -10.25 7.65
C GLY A 113 5.15 -10.41 8.45
N TRP A 114 4.33 -9.37 8.48
CA TRP A 114 3.04 -9.41 9.16
C TRP A 114 2.09 -10.48 8.59
N ILE A 115 2.00 -10.63 7.25
CA ILE A 115 1.21 -11.71 6.64
C ILE A 115 1.75 -13.08 7.05
N LEU A 116 3.07 -13.26 7.01
CA LEU A 116 3.73 -14.53 7.32
C LEU A 116 3.51 -14.97 8.78
N GLU A 117 3.59 -14.02 9.71
CA GLU A 117 3.46 -14.25 11.15
C GLU A 117 2.00 -14.39 11.62
N SER A 118 1.04 -13.93 10.80
CA SER A 118 -0.38 -14.03 11.14
C SER A 118 -0.91 -15.47 10.99
N SER A 119 -1.86 -15.84 11.85
CA SER A 119 -2.58 -17.11 11.73
C SER A 119 -3.69 -17.02 10.67
N GLU A 120 -4.13 -18.17 10.16
CA GLU A 120 -5.28 -18.26 9.25
C GLU A 120 -6.55 -17.65 9.88
N GLU A 121 -6.76 -17.89 11.18
CA GLU A 121 -7.88 -17.31 11.92
C GLU A 121 -7.84 -15.78 11.88
N VAL A 122 -6.71 -15.17 12.25
CA VAL A 122 -6.53 -13.71 12.24
C VAL A 122 -6.71 -13.11 10.85
N LEU A 123 -6.22 -13.80 9.82
CA LEU A 123 -6.29 -13.31 8.45
C LEU A 123 -7.69 -13.39 7.84
N PHE A 124 -8.42 -14.48 8.08
CA PHE A 124 -9.62 -14.82 7.30
C PHE A 124 -10.93 -14.80 8.10
N MET A 125 -10.89 -14.85 9.43
CA MET A 125 -12.09 -14.67 10.24
C MET A 125 -12.36 -13.19 10.53
N ARG A 126 -13.64 -12.84 10.64
CA ARG A 126 -14.06 -11.49 11.04
C ARG A 126 -13.88 -11.30 12.55
N HIS A 127 -13.83 -10.03 12.97
CA HIS A 127 -13.73 -9.62 14.39
C HIS A 127 -12.44 -10.03 15.11
N GLN A 128 -11.42 -10.48 14.36
CA GLN A 128 -10.08 -10.75 14.89
C GLN A 128 -9.25 -9.47 15.09
N ARG A 129 -9.70 -8.38 14.48
CA ARG A 129 -9.24 -7.01 14.73
C ARG A 129 -10.45 -6.11 14.87
N VAL A 130 -10.44 -5.25 15.87
CA VAL A 130 -11.52 -4.29 16.13
C VAL A 130 -11.58 -3.25 15.00
N TRP A 131 -10.43 -2.74 14.55
CA TRP A 131 -10.35 -1.74 13.49
C TRP A 131 -10.88 -2.26 12.13
N CYS A 132 -10.86 -3.57 11.89
CA CYS A 132 -11.41 -4.17 10.68
C CYS A 132 -12.95 -4.06 10.59
N GLY A 133 -13.63 -3.88 11.73
CA GLY A 133 -15.08 -3.82 11.86
C GLY A 133 -15.79 -5.11 11.40
N ASP A 134 -17.09 -4.99 11.13
CA ASP A 134 -17.95 -6.16 10.83
C ASP A 134 -17.92 -6.59 9.36
N LYS A 135 -17.39 -5.72 8.50
CA LYS A 135 -17.53 -5.84 7.06
C LYS A 135 -16.57 -6.86 6.47
N TRP A 136 -15.29 -6.81 6.84
CA TRP A 136 -14.23 -7.51 6.14
C TRP A 136 -13.19 -8.12 7.10
N PRO A 137 -12.69 -9.34 6.81
CA PRO A 137 -11.54 -9.88 7.53
C PRO A 137 -10.26 -9.13 7.14
N LEU A 138 -9.20 -9.31 7.93
CA LEU A 138 -7.91 -8.63 7.74
C LEU A 138 -7.32 -8.85 6.34
N ALA A 139 -7.42 -10.06 5.80
CA ALA A 139 -6.92 -10.39 4.46
C ALA A 139 -7.50 -9.47 3.37
N LYS A 140 -8.75 -9.03 3.52
CA LYS A 140 -9.37 -8.11 2.55
C LYS A 140 -8.80 -6.70 2.68
N TRP A 141 -8.51 -6.23 3.89
CA TRP A 141 -7.85 -4.95 4.13
C TRP A 141 -6.42 -4.94 3.60
N LEU A 142 -5.66 -6.01 3.81
CA LEU A 142 -4.35 -6.23 3.18
C LEU A 142 -4.48 -6.18 1.66
N GLN A 143 -5.43 -6.91 1.07
CA GLN A 143 -5.62 -6.95 -0.38
C GLN A 143 -5.88 -5.56 -1.00
N VAL A 144 -6.79 -4.77 -0.41
CA VAL A 144 -7.20 -3.48 -1.00
C VAL A 144 -6.17 -2.35 -0.80
N ASN A 145 -5.33 -2.46 0.23
CA ASN A 145 -4.27 -1.47 0.50
C ASN A 145 -2.90 -1.85 -0.11
N THR A 146 -2.71 -3.12 -0.51
CA THR A 146 -1.41 -3.60 -1.04
C THR A 146 -1.55 -4.28 -2.39
N ILE A 147 -2.05 -5.52 -2.46
CA ILE A 147 -2.03 -6.37 -3.66
C ILE A 147 -2.74 -5.69 -4.84
N ALA A 148 -3.95 -5.18 -4.62
CA ALA A 148 -4.74 -4.51 -5.65
C ALA A 148 -4.05 -3.22 -6.17
N PRO A 149 -3.64 -2.27 -5.31
CA PRO A 149 -2.95 -1.07 -5.77
C PRO A 149 -1.56 -1.37 -6.36
N TYR A 150 -0.81 -2.36 -5.86
CA TYR A 150 0.48 -2.77 -6.46
C TYR A 150 0.29 -3.24 -7.91
N ARG A 151 -0.72 -4.07 -8.18
CA ARG A 151 -1.04 -4.54 -9.54
C ARG A 151 -1.49 -3.39 -10.44
N ARG A 152 -2.38 -2.52 -9.94
CA ARG A 152 -2.86 -1.35 -10.68
C ARG A 152 -1.69 -0.43 -11.07
N ILE A 153 -0.87 -0.06 -10.08
CA ILE A 153 0.26 0.85 -10.27
C ILE A 153 1.33 0.23 -11.16
N ALA A 154 1.59 -1.07 -11.06
CA ALA A 154 2.49 -1.73 -12.01
C ALA A 154 2.00 -1.60 -13.46
N THR A 155 0.69 -1.71 -13.72
CA THR A 155 0.14 -1.48 -15.06
C THR A 155 0.23 -0.01 -15.47
N GLU A 156 -0.10 0.93 -14.57
CA GLU A 156 -0.02 2.36 -14.82
C GLU A 156 1.42 2.81 -15.13
N LEU A 157 2.41 2.36 -14.33
CA LEU A 157 3.83 2.64 -14.56
C LEU A 157 4.34 2.02 -15.86
N GLY A 158 3.88 0.82 -16.21
CA GLY A 158 4.22 0.21 -17.50
C GLY A 158 3.71 1.02 -18.72
N ARG A 159 2.64 1.81 -18.56
CA ARG A 159 2.19 2.78 -19.58
C ARG A 159 3.00 4.05 -19.52
N TRP A 160 3.21 4.59 -18.31
CA TRP A 160 4.01 5.78 -18.08
C TRP A 160 5.44 5.65 -18.66
N THR A 161 6.11 4.51 -18.48
CA THR A 161 7.45 4.29 -19.04
C THR A 161 7.46 4.28 -20.58
N LYS A 162 6.34 4.01 -21.26
CA LYS A 162 6.29 4.10 -22.72
C LYS A 162 6.15 5.54 -23.22
N GLU A 163 5.53 6.40 -22.41
CA GLU A 163 5.26 7.80 -22.75
C GLU A 163 6.42 8.71 -22.31
N TRP A 164 7.06 8.40 -21.18
CA TRP A 164 8.06 9.24 -20.51
C TRP A 164 9.44 8.56 -20.34
N GLY A 165 9.57 7.29 -20.74
CA GLY A 165 10.79 6.49 -20.58
C GLY A 165 11.84 6.70 -21.64
#